data_AF-A0A7L2DXU8-F1
#
_entry.id   AF-A0A7L2DXU8-F1
#
_cell.length_a   1.000
_cell.length_b   1.000
_cell.length_c   1.000
_cell.angle_alpha   90.00
_cell.angle_beta   90.00
_cell.angle_gamma   90.00
#
_symmetry.space_group_name_H-M   'P 1'
#
loop_
_entity.id
_entity.type
_entity.pdbx_description
1 polymer ?
#
loop_
_entity_poly.entity_id
_entity_poly.type
_entity_poly.pdbx_seq_one_letter_code
_entity_poly.pdbx_strand_id
1 'polypeptide(L)'
;TGLHSFVRALFPTLGIVHLEKAIVKISAEMEIIAHSMADAIGRLKTEMNSLKEVVFQNRVVLDMITAQMGGVCMLKNTSCCTYIE
;
A
#
# COMPACT_ATOMS: atom_id res chain seq x y z
N THR A 1 -36.19 -25.28 -17.03
CA THR A 1 -36.13 -25.37 -18.50
C THR A 1 -35.18 -26.49 -18.91
N GLY A 2 -35.69 -27.69 -19.22
CA GLY A 2 -34.86 -28.88 -19.51
C GLY A 2 -33.91 -28.72 -20.70
N LEU A 3 -34.25 -27.87 -21.67
CA LEU A 3 -33.40 -27.51 -22.81
C LEU A 3 -32.06 -26.90 -22.39
N HIS A 4 -32.05 -26.07 -21.34
CA HIS A 4 -30.84 -25.41 -20.86
C HIS A 4 -29.85 -26.40 -20.23
N SER A 5 -30.37 -27.43 -19.55
CA SER A 5 -29.57 -28.52 -18.99
C SER A 5 -28.98 -29.42 -20.08
N PHE A 6 -29.77 -29.70 -21.14
CA PHE A 6 -29.32 -30.49 -22.28
C PHE A 6 -28.22 -29.78 -23.10
N VAL A 7 -28.40 -28.49 -23.41
CA VAL A 7 -27.39 -27.70 -24.15
C VAL A 7 -26.07 -27.62 -23.38
N ARG A 8 -26.12 -27.48 -22.06
CA ARG A 8 -24.92 -27.47 -21.20
C ARG A 8 -24.20 -28.82 -21.15
N ALA A 9 -24.94 -29.93 -21.27
CA ALA A 9 -24.37 -31.28 -21.33
C ALA A 9 -23.72 -31.57 -22.69
N LEU A 10 -24.32 -31.10 -23.79
CA LEU A 10 -23.80 -31.35 -25.14
C LEU A 10 -22.65 -30.40 -25.53
N PHE A 11 -22.70 -29.16 -25.03
CA PHE A 11 -21.70 -28.12 -25.29
C PHE A 11 -21.28 -27.46 -23.98
N PRO A 12 -20.36 -28.10 -23.22
CA PRO A 12 -19.90 -27.61 -21.92
C PRO A 12 -19.37 -26.18 -21.98
N THR A 13 -18.73 -25.82 -23.09
CA THR A 13 -18.13 -24.50 -23.35
C THR A 13 -19.16 -23.36 -23.45
N LEU A 14 -20.40 -23.64 -23.86
CA LEU A 14 -21.44 -22.61 -23.95
C LEU A 14 -21.97 -22.18 -22.58
N GLY A 15 -21.84 -23.02 -21.55
CA GLY A 15 -22.28 -22.73 -20.18
C GLY A 15 -21.35 -21.79 -19.40
N ILE A 16 -20.07 -21.67 -19.79
CA ILE A 16 -19.01 -21.00 -19.00
C ILE A 16 -18.73 -19.55 -19.44
N VAL A 17 -19.14 -19.15 -20.65
CA VAL A 17 -18.86 -17.81 -21.22
C VAL A 17 -19.37 -16.66 -20.34
N HIS A 18 -20.49 -16.85 -19.65
CA HIS A 18 -21.07 -15.80 -18.80
C HIS A 18 -20.24 -15.58 -17.53
N LEU A 19 -19.65 -16.65 -16.99
CA LEU A 19 -18.79 -16.58 -15.80
C LEU A 19 -17.43 -15.98 -16.15
N GLU A 20 -16.83 -16.37 -17.28
CA GLU A 20 -15.56 -15.79 -17.74
C GLU A 20 -15.67 -14.29 -17.97
N LYS A 21 -16.77 -13.81 -18.57
CA LYS A 21 -17.03 -12.37 -18.73
C LYS A 21 -17.16 -11.63 -17.40
N ALA A 22 -17.81 -12.25 -16.41
CA ALA A 22 -17.93 -11.66 -15.07
C ALA A 22 -16.56 -11.54 -14.38
N ILE A 23 -15.70 -12.56 -14.52
CA ILE A 23 -14.33 -12.56 -13.98
C ILE A 23 -13.50 -11.45 -14.64
N VAL A 24 -13.51 -11.36 -15.97
CA VAL A 24 -12.75 -10.32 -16.69
C VAL A 24 -13.18 -8.91 -16.28
N LYS A 25 -14.49 -8.69 -16.09
CA LYS A 25 -15.00 -7.40 -15.62
C LYS A 25 -14.46 -7.05 -14.23
N ILE A 26 -14.49 -7.99 -13.29
CA ILE A 26 -13.98 -7.76 -11.93
C ILE A 26 -12.46 -7.51 -11.95
N SER A 27 -11.71 -8.26 -12.76
CA SER A 27 -10.27 -8.07 -12.90
C SER A 27 -9.92 -6.67 -13.42
N ALA A 28 -10.68 -6.15 -14.39
CA ALA A 28 -10.48 -4.81 -14.92
C ALA A 28 -10.73 -3.72 -13.86
N GLU A 29 -11.81 -3.84 -13.08
CA GLU A 29 -12.09 -2.91 -11.98
C GLU A 29 -11.00 -2.99 -10.89
N MET A 30 -10.52 -4.20 -10.59
CA MET A 30 -9.44 -4.40 -9.62
C MET A 30 -8.13 -3.76 -10.08
N GLU A 31 -7.82 -3.80 -11.37
CA GLU A 31 -6.63 -3.14 -11.93
C GLU A 31 -6.70 -1.62 -11.78
N ILE A 32 -7.87 -1.00 -12.02
CA ILE A 32 -8.08 0.44 -11.81
C ILE A 32 -7.87 0.80 -10.32
N ILE A 33 -8.45 0.01 -9.41
CA ILE A 33 -8.30 0.23 -7.97
C ILE A 33 -6.83 0.06 -7.56
N ALA A 34 -6.16 -1.00 -8.03
CA ALA A 34 -4.75 -1.25 -7.73
C ALA A 34 -3.85 -0.12 -8.23
N HIS A 35 -4.10 0.40 -9.44
CA HIS A 35 -3.37 1.55 -9.97
C HIS A 35 -3.58 2.79 -9.11
N SER A 36 -4.83 3.10 -8.73
CA SER A 36 -5.13 4.24 -7.86
C SER A 36 -4.52 4.09 -6.46
N MET A 37 -4.48 2.88 -5.92
CA MET A 37 -3.83 2.59 -4.63
C MET A 37 -2.31 2.74 -4.73
N ALA A 38 -1.70 2.27 -5.81
CA ALA A 38 -0.27 2.42 -6.06
C ALA A 38 0.12 3.91 -6.16
N ASP A 39 -0.68 4.71 -6.88
CA ASP A 39 -0.48 6.16 -6.96
C ASP A 39 -0.62 6.83 -5.59
N ALA A 40 -1.69 6.52 -4.84
CA ALA A 40 -1.90 7.06 -3.50
C ALA A 40 -0.74 6.72 -2.54
N ILE A 41 -0.25 5.48 -2.56
CA ILE A 41 0.92 5.06 -1.78
C ILE A 41 2.18 5.80 -2.25
N GLY A 42 2.35 5.99 -3.56
CA GLY A 42 3.45 6.77 -4.12
C GLY A 42 3.43 8.22 -3.62
N ARG A 43 2.26 8.86 -3.62
CA ARG A 43 2.06 10.22 -3.10
C ARG A 43 2.35 10.30 -1.60
N LEU A 44 1.82 9.38 -0.80
CA LEU A 44 2.11 9.29 0.63
C LEU A 44 3.60 9.10 0.92
N LYS A 45 4.30 8.27 0.13
CA LYS A 45 5.74 8.07 0.28
C LYS A 45 6.51 9.36 -0.01
N THR A 46 6.13 10.10 -1.04
CA THR A 46 6.74 11.40 -1.38
C THR A 46 6.50 12.43 -0.28
N GLU A 47 5.28 12.54 0.23
CA GLU A 47 4.96 13.42 1.36
C GLU A 47 5.74 13.02 2.62
N MET A 48 5.80 11.73 2.96
CA MET A 48 6.60 11.22 4.07
C MET A 48 8.09 11.49 3.89
N ASN A 49 8.63 11.38 2.69
CA ASN A 49 10.04 11.70 2.42
C ASN A 49 10.33 13.19 2.66
N SER A 50 9.42 14.07 2.23
CA SER A 50 9.55 15.51 2.49
C SER A 50 9.52 15.84 3.98
N LEU A 51 8.67 15.16 4.76
CA LEU A 51 8.59 15.34 6.21
C LEU A 51 9.79 14.70 6.94
N LYS A 52 10.26 13.54 6.48
CA LYS A 52 11.41 12.82 7.04
C LYS A 52 12.64 13.71 7.03
N GLU A 53 12.91 14.42 5.94
CA GLU A 53 14.06 15.30 5.83
C GLU A 53 14.01 16.42 6.89
N VAL A 54 12.88 17.11 7.02
CA VAL A 54 12.70 18.18 8.03
C VAL A 54 12.80 17.63 9.45
N VAL A 55 12.17 16.49 9.74
CA VAL A 55 12.22 15.86 11.07
C VAL A 55 13.63 15.37 11.40
N PHE A 56 14.35 14.81 10.44
CA PHE A 56 15.73 14.37 10.62
C PHE A 56 16.65 15.55 10.93
N GLN A 57 16.57 16.62 10.13
CA GLN A 57 17.34 17.85 10.38
C GLN A 57 17.04 18.43 11.77
N ASN A 58 15.76 18.54 12.14
CA ASN A 58 15.36 19.01 13.45
C ASN A 58 15.94 18.13 14.57
N ARG A 59 15.85 16.80 14.43
CA ARG A 59 16.38 15.88 15.44
C ARG A 59 17.88 16.01 15.63
N VAL A 60 18.66 16.13 14.55
CA VAL A 60 20.11 16.32 14.62
C VAL A 60 20.45 17.63 15.35
N VAL A 61 19.75 18.72 15.02
CA VAL A 61 19.95 20.00 15.71
C VAL A 61 19.58 19.89 17.19
N LEU A 62 18.44 19.28 17.52
CA LEU A 62 18.04 19.05 18.90
C LEU A 62 19.05 18.17 19.65
N ASP A 63 19.57 17.12 19.01
CA ASP A 63 20.62 16.26 19.59
C ASP A 63 21.91 17.04 19.83
N MET A 64 22.26 17.97 18.94
CA MET A 64 23.43 18.84 19.09
C MET A 64 23.29 19.80 20.29
N ILE A 65 22.15 20.49 20.43
CA ILE A 65 21.94 21.41 21.57
C ILE A 65 21.75 20.66 22.90
N THR A 66 21.31 19.40 22.83
CA THR A 66 21.11 18.54 24.01
C THR A 66 22.27 17.57 24.25
N ALA A 67 23.36 17.69 23.48
CA ALA A 67 24.51 16.78 23.57
C ALA A 67 25.11 16.75 24.98
N GLN A 68 25.10 17.88 25.70
CA GLN A 68 25.57 17.98 27.09
C GLN A 68 24.71 17.16 28.07
N MET A 69 23.45 16.91 27.72
CA MET A 69 22.50 16.11 28.50
C MET A 69 22.33 14.68 27.94
N GLY A 70 23.22 14.27 27.02
CA GLY A 70 23.18 12.94 26.40
C GLY A 70 22.26 12.83 25.17
N GLY A 71 21.86 13.94 24.57
CA GLY A 71 20.96 13.98 23.40
C GLY A 71 19.47 13.89 23.77
N VAL A 72 18.60 13.97 22.76
CA VAL A 72 17.14 13.97 22.96
C VAL A 72 16.62 12.66 23.54
N CYS A 73 17.34 11.56 23.33
CA CYS A 73 16.94 10.23 23.78
C CYS A 73 17.17 10.04 25.27
N MET A 74 18.27 10.57 25.82
CA MET A 74 18.51 10.61 27.26
C MET A 74 17.57 11.59 27.96
N LEU A 75 17.30 12.74 27.34
CA LEU A 75 16.32 13.71 27.86
C LEU A 75 14.91 13.17 27.97
N LYS A 76 14.48 12.38 26.99
CA LYS A 76 13.15 11.76 27.00
C LYS A 76 13.10 10.46 27.82
N ASN A 77 14.24 10.02 28.38
CA ASN A 77 14.40 8.74 29.09
C ASN A 77 13.85 7.55 28.28
N THR A 78 14.08 7.56 26.97
CA THR A 78 13.63 6.51 26.04
C THR A 78 14.85 5.92 25.34
N SER A 79 14.98 4.59 25.32
CA SER A 79 16.00 3.91 24.52
C SER A 79 15.74 4.16 23.04
N CYS A 80 16.58 4.96 22.38
CA CYS A 80 16.45 5.22 20.95
C CYS A 80 17.26 4.22 20.13
N CYS A 81 16.58 3.36 19.38
CA CYS A 81 17.15 2.71 18.22
C CYS A 81 16.81 3.58 17.01
N THR A 82 17.77 4.35 16.50
CA THR A 82 17.60 5.07 15.23
C THR A 82 17.79 4.08 14.10
N TYR A 83 16.70 3.65 13.47
CA TYR A 83 16.77 2.91 12.21
C TYR A 83 16.86 3.95 11.10
N ILE A 84 18.06 4.07 10.51
CA ILE A 84 18.25 4.79 9.26
C ILE A 84 18.25 3.69 8.20
N GLU A 85 17.15 3.59 7.43
CA GLU A 85 17.21 2.89 6.15
C GLU A 85 17.92 3.75 5.12
#